data_AF-A0A0G1RAH7-F1
#
_entry.id   AF-A0A0G1RAH7-F1
#
_cell.length_a   1.000
_cell.length_b   1.000
_cell.length_c   1.000
_cell.angle_alpha   90.00
_cell.angle_beta   90.00
_cell.angle_gamma   90.00
#
_symmetry.space_group_name_H-M   'P 1'
#
loop_
_entity.id
_entity.type
_entity.pdbx_description
1 polymer ?
#
loop_
_entity_poly.entity_id
_entity_poly.type
_entity_poly.pdbx_seq_one_letter_code
_entity_poly.pdbx_strand_id
1 'polypeptide(L)'
;MSKLTPLLIPISYFLFPLAAKAAITNPAVPGGDSPTSAPTQFATTMGVLWQTLIIVGGLAFLLYFLMGGLKWIMAGGDKGKLEEAKGAITNGLIGLAVLAASYVIIKFLQAALGLDLLNILWPTAG
;
A
#
# COMPACT_ATOMS: atom_id res chain seq x y z
N MET A 1 3.16 24.10 -60.70
CA MET A 1 2.82 22.96 -59.82
C MET A 1 2.45 23.44 -58.41
N SER A 2 1.46 24.35 -58.26
CA SER A 2 1.19 25.08 -56.99
C SER A 2 -0.23 24.84 -56.43
N LYS A 3 -0.97 23.83 -56.93
CA LYS A 3 -2.38 23.59 -56.57
C LYS A 3 -2.64 22.29 -55.80
N LEU A 4 -1.59 21.60 -55.36
CA LEU A 4 -1.71 20.35 -54.58
C LEU A 4 -1.40 20.53 -53.08
N THR A 5 -0.92 21.71 -52.68
CA THR A 5 -0.69 22.08 -51.28
C THR A 5 -1.95 22.11 -50.39
N PRO A 6 -3.17 22.49 -50.84
CA PRO A 6 -4.33 22.55 -49.93
C PRO A 6 -4.98 21.19 -49.64
N LEU A 7 -4.66 20.14 -50.41
CA LEU A 7 -5.25 18.79 -50.27
C LEU A 7 -4.41 17.86 -49.38
N LEU A 8 -3.16 18.25 -49.09
CA LEU A 8 -2.23 17.49 -48.25
C LEU A 8 -2.34 17.84 -46.75
N ILE A 9 -2.89 19.03 -46.44
CA ILE A 9 -3.19 19.48 -45.06
C ILE A 9 -4.25 18.61 -44.35
N PRO A 10 -5.37 18.19 -44.98
CA PRO A 10 -6.33 17.31 -44.30
C PRO A 10 -5.80 15.88 -44.11
N ILE A 11 -4.92 15.39 -44.99
CA ILE A 11 -4.33 14.05 -44.91
C ILE A 11 -3.32 13.96 -43.76
N SER A 12 -2.54 15.02 -43.51
CA SER A 12 -1.62 15.06 -42.37
C SER A 12 -2.35 15.06 -41.02
N TYR A 13 -3.51 15.71 -40.92
CA TYR A 13 -4.35 15.67 -39.72
C TYR A 13 -4.95 14.28 -39.43
N PHE A 14 -5.14 13.44 -40.45
CA PHE A 14 -5.66 12.08 -40.30
C PHE A 14 -4.56 11.04 -39.98
N LEU A 15 -3.29 11.40 -40.23
CA LEU A 15 -2.09 10.59 -39.98
C LEU A 15 -1.37 10.96 -38.67
N PHE A 16 -1.80 12.01 -37.97
CA PHE A 16 -1.42 12.19 -36.57
C PHE A 16 -2.19 11.16 -35.74
N PRO A 17 -1.51 10.13 -35.21
CA PRO A 17 -2.19 9.12 -34.43
C PRO A 17 -2.77 9.78 -33.19
N LEU A 18 -3.76 9.10 -32.66
CA LEU A 18 -4.35 9.12 -31.32
C LEU A 18 -3.29 9.09 -30.18
N ALA A 19 -2.25 9.91 -30.25
CA ALA A 19 -1.17 10.03 -29.27
C ALA A 19 -1.46 11.10 -28.20
N ALA A 20 -2.69 11.61 -28.19
CA ALA A 20 -3.25 12.31 -27.05
C ALA A 20 -4.41 11.49 -26.46
N LYS A 21 -4.19 10.19 -26.19
CA LYS A 21 -4.74 9.70 -24.92
C LYS A 21 -4.03 10.55 -23.88
N ALA A 22 -4.74 11.53 -23.32
CA ALA A 22 -4.36 12.14 -22.07
C ALA A 22 -4.32 11.02 -21.04
N ALA A 23 -3.18 10.32 -20.98
CA ALA A 23 -2.89 9.43 -19.90
C ALA A 23 -2.95 10.31 -18.66
N ILE A 24 -3.88 10.03 -17.76
CA ILE A 24 -3.85 10.61 -16.42
C ILE A 24 -2.62 9.97 -15.77
N THR A 25 -1.45 10.54 -16.05
CA THR A 25 -0.22 10.23 -15.38
C THR A 25 -0.26 11.02 -14.10
N ASN A 26 -0.37 10.35 -12.96
CA ASN A 26 -0.21 10.99 -11.67
C ASN A 26 1.23 10.71 -11.21
N PRO A 27 2.18 11.62 -11.47
CA PRO A 27 3.57 11.44 -11.01
C PRO A 27 3.69 11.40 -9.49
N ALA A 28 2.64 11.77 -8.74
CA ALA A 28 2.59 11.59 -7.28
C ALA A 28 2.45 10.11 -6.86
N VAL A 29 2.24 9.18 -7.79
CA VAL A 29 2.12 7.73 -7.52
C VAL A 29 3.26 6.99 -8.25
N PRO A 30 4.06 6.16 -7.55
CA PRO A 30 5.11 5.35 -8.15
C PRO A 30 4.64 4.53 -9.36
N GLY A 31 5.33 4.70 -10.48
CA GLY A 31 5.05 3.98 -11.73
C GLY A 31 4.06 4.68 -12.67
N GLY A 32 3.56 5.88 -12.31
CA GLY A 32 2.62 6.71 -13.07
C GLY A 32 3.12 7.27 -14.41
N ASP A 33 4.38 7.01 -14.79
CA ASP A 33 5.07 7.65 -15.92
C ASP A 33 4.61 7.14 -17.29
N SER A 34 3.82 6.06 -17.37
CA SER A 34 3.33 5.51 -18.64
C SER A 34 2.01 4.74 -18.49
N PRO A 35 1.10 4.80 -19.47
CA PRO A 35 -0.18 4.08 -19.43
C PRO A 35 -0.04 2.54 -19.52
N THR A 36 1.12 2.02 -19.91
CA THR A 36 1.44 0.58 -19.98
C THR A 36 1.82 -0.04 -18.63
N SER A 37 2.13 0.75 -17.60
CA SER A 37 2.52 0.28 -16.27
C SER A 37 1.35 0.24 -15.27
N ALA A 38 0.10 0.36 -15.72
CA ALA A 38 -1.08 0.35 -14.86
C ALA A 38 -1.18 -0.87 -13.90
N PRO A 39 -0.87 -2.12 -14.31
CA PRO A 39 -0.86 -3.26 -13.39
C PRO A 39 0.21 -3.15 -12.30
N THR A 40 1.39 -2.65 -12.65
CA THR A 40 2.50 -2.43 -11.73
C THR A 40 2.20 -1.30 -10.75
N GLN A 41 1.58 -0.20 -11.22
CA GLN A 41 1.13 0.90 -10.36
C GLN A 41 0.13 0.44 -9.30
N PHE A 42 -0.83 -0.40 -9.69
CA PHE A 42 -1.79 -0.96 -8.75
C PHE A 42 -1.10 -1.81 -7.68
N ALA A 43 -0.19 -2.70 -8.09
CA ALA A 43 0.57 -3.54 -7.18
C ALA A 43 1.42 -2.73 -6.19
N THR A 44 2.12 -1.70 -6.67
CA THR A 44 2.96 -0.83 -5.83
C THR A 44 2.12 0.01 -4.87
N THR A 45 1.03 0.61 -5.33
CA THR A 45 0.14 1.43 -4.48
C THR A 45 -0.49 0.57 -3.38
N MET A 46 -0.96 -0.63 -3.72
CA MET A 46 -1.52 -1.56 -2.74
C MET A 46 -0.47 -2.01 -1.73
N GLY A 47 0.77 -2.25 -2.18
CA GLY A 47 1.91 -2.54 -1.32
C GLY A 47 2.18 -1.43 -0.31
N VAL A 48 2.25 -0.16 -0.76
CA VAL A 48 2.47 1.00 0.11
C VAL A 48 1.39 1.11 1.19
N LEU A 49 0.11 0.96 0.79
CA LEU A 49 -1.02 1.00 1.72
C LEU A 49 -0.92 -0.11 2.76
N TRP A 50 -0.63 -1.34 2.34
CA TRP A 50 -0.45 -2.47 3.24
C TRP A 50 0.71 -2.25 4.21
N GLN A 51 1.87 -1.79 3.74
CA GLN A 51 3.02 -1.52 4.61
C GLN A 51 2.69 -0.44 5.65
N THR A 52 1.96 0.61 5.24
CA THR A 52 1.49 1.67 6.15
C THR A 52 0.60 1.08 7.24
N LEU A 53 -0.35 0.21 6.87
CA LEU A 53 -1.23 -0.48 7.83
C LEU A 53 -0.46 -1.36 8.81
N ILE A 54 0.56 -2.09 8.37
CA ILE A 54 1.38 -2.93 9.26
C ILE A 54 2.14 -2.07 10.28
N ILE A 55 2.70 -0.94 9.86
CA ILE A 55 3.46 -0.05 10.74
C ILE A 55 2.53 0.60 11.77
N VAL A 56 1.40 1.14 11.33
CA VAL A 56 0.40 1.74 12.22
C VAL A 56 -0.19 0.69 13.16
N GLY A 57 -0.49 -0.51 12.66
CA GLY A 57 -0.98 -1.64 13.45
C GLY A 57 0.03 -2.12 14.50
N GLY A 58 1.31 -2.20 14.14
CA GLY A 58 2.39 -2.54 15.06
C GLY A 58 2.56 -1.51 16.18
N LEU A 59 2.47 -0.22 15.84
CA LEU A 59 2.49 0.86 16.83
C LEU A 59 1.28 0.80 17.77
N ALA A 60 0.08 0.59 17.22
CA ALA A 60 -1.15 0.45 17.99
C ALA A 60 -1.09 -0.76 18.94
N PHE A 61 -0.55 -1.90 18.47
CA PHE A 61 -0.30 -3.08 19.30
C PHE A 61 0.61 -2.74 20.48
N LEU A 62 1.72 -2.03 20.24
CA LEU A 62 2.66 -1.68 21.29
C LEU A 62 1.99 -0.83 22.38
N LEU A 63 1.19 0.18 21.99
CA LEU A 63 0.43 1.01 22.93
C LEU A 63 -0.59 0.18 23.73
N TYR A 64 -1.35 -0.69 23.07
CA TYR A 64 -2.33 -1.55 23.72
C TYR A 64 -1.68 -2.56 24.67
N PHE A 65 -0.55 -3.14 24.27
CA PHE A 65 0.22 -4.09 25.06
C PHE A 65 0.78 -3.43 26.33
N LEU A 66 1.31 -2.21 26.22
CA LEU A 66 1.76 -1.42 27.37
C LEU A 66 0.60 -1.13 28.32
N MET A 67 -0.57 -0.70 27.81
CA MET A 67 -1.76 -0.45 28.64
C MET A 67 -2.25 -1.71 29.36
N GLY A 68 -2.24 -2.87 28.67
CA GLY A 68 -2.58 -4.16 29.28
C GLY A 68 -1.59 -4.57 30.38
N GLY A 69 -0.29 -4.40 30.13
CA GLY A 69 0.76 -4.67 31.11
C GLY A 69 0.69 -3.76 32.34
N LEU A 70 0.44 -2.46 32.13
CA LEU A 70 0.25 -1.50 33.23
C LEU A 70 -0.97 -1.86 34.08
N LYS A 71 -2.11 -2.20 33.45
CA LYS A 71 -3.31 -2.68 34.18
C LYS A 71 -3.02 -3.94 34.99
N TRP A 72 -2.20 -4.85 34.47
CA TRP A 72 -1.83 -6.08 35.17
C TRP A 72 -1.01 -5.80 36.43
N ILE A 73 -0.04 -4.88 36.36
CA ILE A 73 0.78 -4.47 37.51
C ILE A 73 -0.07 -3.73 38.55
N MET A 74 -0.97 -2.85 38.10
CA MET A 74 -1.84 -2.06 38.97
C MET A 74 -2.99 -2.89 39.59
N ALA A 75 -3.26 -4.10 39.09
CA ALA A 75 -4.35 -4.95 39.60
C ALA A 75 -4.13 -5.40 41.05
N GLY A 76 -2.88 -5.47 41.53
CA GLY A 76 -2.56 -5.58 42.96
C GLY A 76 -3.18 -6.75 43.74
N GLY A 77 -3.74 -7.76 43.06
CA GLY A 77 -4.44 -8.91 43.67
C GLY A 77 -5.97 -8.90 43.51
N ASP A 78 -6.57 -7.84 42.96
CA ASP A 78 -7.99 -7.82 42.58
C ASP A 78 -8.21 -8.73 41.37
N LYS A 79 -8.95 -9.82 41.57
CA LYS A 79 -9.23 -10.84 40.54
C LYS A 79 -9.91 -10.26 39.31
N GLY A 80 -10.82 -9.29 39.47
CA GLY A 80 -11.55 -8.70 38.35
C GLY A 80 -10.63 -7.90 37.43
N LYS A 81 -9.77 -7.05 38.01
CA LYS A 81 -8.78 -6.28 37.24
C LYS A 81 -7.71 -7.17 36.61
N LEU A 82 -7.35 -8.27 37.28
CA LEU A 82 -6.42 -9.25 36.75
C LEU A 82 -6.98 -9.96 35.51
N GLU A 83 -8.26 -10.32 35.53
CA GLU A 83 -8.95 -10.95 34.42
C GLU A 83 -9.09 -10.00 33.23
N GLU A 84 -9.46 -8.73 33.48
CA GLU A 84 -9.51 -7.70 32.45
C GLU A 84 -8.14 -7.45 31.81
N ALA A 85 -7.08 -7.37 32.61
CA ALA A 85 -5.71 -7.20 32.12
C ALA A 85 -5.25 -8.39 31.27
N LYS A 86 -5.57 -9.62 31.68
CA LYS A 86 -5.31 -10.83 30.88
C LYS A 86 -6.06 -10.81 29.55
N GLY A 87 -7.32 -10.37 29.55
CA GLY A 87 -8.11 -10.18 28.33
C GLY A 87 -7.45 -9.17 27.39
N ALA A 88 -7.01 -8.04 27.92
CA ALA A 88 -6.32 -7.01 27.14
C ALA A 88 -5.00 -7.51 26.52
N ILE A 89 -4.18 -8.25 27.27
CA ILE A 89 -2.94 -8.85 26.78
C ILE A 89 -3.23 -9.89 25.69
N THR A 90 -4.24 -10.75 25.89
CA THR A 90 -4.62 -11.79 24.91
C THR A 90 -5.13 -11.16 23.61
N ASN A 91 -5.97 -10.14 23.70
CA ASN A 91 -6.46 -9.41 22.52
C ASN A 91 -5.32 -8.69 21.79
N GLY A 92 -4.38 -8.09 22.52
CA GLY A 92 -3.16 -7.54 21.95
C GLY A 92 -2.36 -8.60 21.19
N LEU A 93 -2.16 -9.77 21.80
CA LEU A 93 -1.40 -10.87 21.19
C LEU A 93 -2.09 -11.40 19.92
N ILE A 94 -3.42 -11.46 19.90
CA ILE A 94 -4.20 -11.79 18.70
C ILE A 94 -3.95 -10.76 17.60
N GLY A 95 -3.96 -9.46 17.94
CA GLY A 95 -3.61 -8.39 17.00
C GLY A 95 -2.22 -8.57 16.40
N LEU A 96 -1.22 -8.90 17.22
CA LEU A 96 0.13 -9.19 16.73
C LEU A 96 0.17 -10.43 15.84
N ALA A 97 -0.54 -11.50 16.21
CA ALA A 97 -0.62 -12.73 15.41
C ALA A 97 -1.24 -12.47 14.03
N VAL A 98 -2.25 -11.61 13.94
CA VAL A 98 -2.85 -11.19 12.66
C VAL A 98 -1.85 -10.42 11.80
N LEU A 99 -1.09 -9.50 12.38
CA LEU A 99 -0.04 -8.77 11.66
C LEU A 99 1.05 -9.72 11.14
N ALA A 100 1.47 -10.69 11.96
CA ALA A 100 2.44 -11.72 11.56
C ALA A 100 1.91 -12.60 10.43
N ALA A 101 0.65 -13.05 10.50
CA ALA A 101 0.02 -13.83 9.45
C ALA A 101 -0.09 -13.04 8.13
N SER A 102 -0.42 -11.75 8.21
CA SER A 102 -0.47 -10.84 7.05
C SER A 102 0.88 -10.76 6.33
N TYR A 103 1.98 -10.67 7.06
CA TYR A 103 3.34 -10.68 6.48
C TYR A 103 3.65 -11.96 5.71
N VAL A 104 3.28 -13.12 6.27
CA VAL A 104 3.48 -14.43 5.62
C VAL A 104 2.68 -14.52 4.31
N ILE A 105 1.45 -14.00 4.29
CA ILE A 105 0.62 -13.98 3.07
C ILE A 105 1.29 -13.14 1.98
N ILE A 106 1.81 -11.95 2.30
CA ILE A 106 2.50 -11.12 1.30
C ILE A 106 3.79 -11.78 0.80
N LYS A 107 4.55 -12.44 1.68
CA LYS A 107 5.72 -13.24 1.27
C LYS A 107 5.35 -14.34 0.28
N PHE A 108 4.21 -15.00 0.49
CA PHE A 108 3.70 -16.01 -0.44
C PHE A 108 3.27 -15.38 -1.78
N LEU A 109 2.59 -14.23 -1.76
CA LEU A 109 2.22 -13.49 -2.97
C LEU A 109 3.45 -13.01 -3.75
N GLN A 110 4.50 -12.54 -3.07
CA GLN A 110 5.78 -12.17 -3.69
C GLN A 110 6.39 -13.37 -4.43
N ALA A 111 6.40 -14.55 -3.81
CA ALA A 111 6.91 -15.77 -4.44
C ALA A 111 6.05 -16.22 -5.63
N ALA A 112 4.73 -16.06 -5.56
CA ALA A 112 3.81 -16.48 -6.62
C ALA A 112 3.78 -15.51 -7.83
N LEU A 113 3.91 -14.21 -7.57
CA LEU A 113 3.82 -13.16 -8.60
C LEU A 113 5.19 -12.67 -9.10
N GLY A 114 6.28 -13.01 -8.40
CA GLY A 114 7.64 -12.58 -8.75
C GLY A 114 7.88 -11.07 -8.61
N LEU A 115 7.00 -10.35 -7.91
CA LEU A 115 7.09 -8.92 -7.68
C LEU A 115 7.61 -8.64 -6.27
N ASP A 116 8.64 -7.79 -6.14
CA ASP A 116 9.21 -7.38 -4.85
C ASP A 116 8.31 -6.38 -4.12
N LEU A 117 7.25 -6.90 -3.48
CA LEU A 117 6.25 -6.13 -2.73
C LEU A 117 6.71 -5.69 -1.33
N LEU A 118 7.92 -6.06 -0.91
CA LEU A 118 8.43 -5.79 0.44
C LEU A 118 9.57 -4.76 0.49
N ASN A 119 10.16 -4.42 -0.66
CA ASN A 119 11.13 -3.33 -0.81
C ASN A 119 10.46 -2.09 -1.40
N ILE A 120 9.34 -1.68 -0.80
CA ILE A 120 8.65 -0.48 -1.22
C ILE A 120 9.43 0.71 -0.64
N LEU A 121 10.22 1.35 -1.50
CA LEU A 121 10.69 2.71 -1.24
C LEU A 121 9.45 3.59 -1.17
N TRP A 122 9.20 4.20 -0.02
CA TRP A 122 8.06 5.09 0.11
C TRP A 122 8.23 6.20 -0.93
N PRO A 123 7.21 6.49 -1.74
CA PRO A 123 7.25 7.65 -2.63
C PRO A 123 7.47 8.88 -1.78
N THR A 124 8.71 9.36 -1.75
CA THR A 124 8.97 10.74 -1.35
C THR A 124 8.60 11.59 -2.54
N ALA A 125 7.83 12.65 -2.31
CA ALA A 125 7.62 13.65 -3.34
C ALA A 125 8.98 14.27 -3.66
N GLY A 126 9.52 13.91 -4.83
CA GLY A 126 10.49 14.72 -5.56
C GLY A 126 9.75 15.62 -6.51
#